data_AF-A0A124FD50-F1
#
_entry.id   AF-A0A124FD50-F1
#
_cell.length_a   1.000
_cell.length_b   1.000
_cell.length_c   1.000
_cell.angle_alpha   90.00
_cell.angle_beta   90.00
_cell.angle_gamma   90.00
#
_symmetry.space_group_name_H-M   'P 1'
#
loop_
_entity.id
_entity.type
_entity.pdbx_description
1 polymer ?
#
loop_
_entity_poly.entity_id
_entity_poly.type
_entity_poly.pdbx_seq_one_letter_code
_entity_poly.pdbx_strand_id
1 'polypeptide(L)'
;MADKISIYASRDIHYIYKNLCSKNNILKRYGIDIKLHFKESGEFKLLECINNKELDESSSNLLRKYISAVIADLIVGRWIKRDIWNLINVNYKGLRNSDKKRLYKRVVEMYQQRFLKFSNLRNLTVEKLFIHFCGNGRLNIDGFLRFRFKEVFF
;
A
#
# COMPACT_ATOMS: atom_id res chain seq x y z
N MET A 1 -11.06 -23.30 4.47
CA MET A 1 -10.25 -23.06 3.26
C MET A 1 -8.99 -22.29 3.66
N ALA A 2 -7.85 -22.58 3.03
CA ALA A 2 -6.62 -21.82 3.23
C ALA A 2 -6.83 -20.33 2.90
N ASP A 3 -6.45 -19.44 3.80
CA ASP A 3 -6.54 -17.99 3.57
C ASP A 3 -5.49 -17.56 2.55
N LYS A 4 -5.96 -17.10 1.38
CA LYS A 4 -5.12 -16.62 0.28
C LYS A 4 -5.44 -15.18 -0.06
N ILE A 5 -4.46 -14.31 0.10
CA ILE A 5 -4.53 -12.90 -0.33
C ILE A 5 -3.55 -12.69 -1.49
N SER A 6 -4.04 -12.13 -2.60
CA SER A 6 -3.26 -11.87 -3.81
C SER A 6 -3.16 -10.38 -4.06
N ILE A 7 -1.94 -9.86 -4.20
CA ILE A 7 -1.66 -8.43 -4.35
C ILE A 7 -0.95 -8.21 -5.67
N TYR A 8 -1.52 -7.36 -6.52
CA TYR A 8 -0.98 -6.96 -7.82
C TYR A 8 -0.57 -5.49 -7.78
N ALA A 9 0.61 -5.18 -8.31
CA ALA A 9 1.07 -3.81 -8.47
C ALA A 9 1.98 -3.68 -9.69
N SER A 10 1.91 -2.52 -10.36
CA SER A 10 2.83 -2.13 -11.44
C SER A 10 4.25 -1.84 -10.94
N ARG A 11 4.39 -1.52 -9.64
CA ARG A 11 5.65 -1.05 -9.06
C ARG A 11 5.77 -1.40 -7.58
N ASP A 12 6.98 -1.35 -7.05
CA ASP A 12 7.31 -1.41 -5.61
C ASP A 12 6.71 -2.58 -4.80
N ILE A 13 6.20 -3.64 -5.43
CA ILE A 13 5.70 -4.86 -4.76
C ILE A 13 6.73 -5.47 -3.77
N HIS A 14 8.03 -5.32 -4.08
CA HIS A 14 9.15 -5.79 -3.27
C HIS A 14 9.18 -5.09 -1.91
N TYR A 15 8.67 -3.85 -1.82
CA TYR A 15 8.50 -3.16 -0.55
C TYR A 15 7.48 -3.87 0.35
N ILE A 16 6.38 -4.34 -0.23
CA ILE A 16 5.35 -5.11 0.50
C ILE A 16 5.93 -6.44 0.95
N TYR A 17 6.60 -7.16 0.03
CA TYR A 17 7.27 -8.42 0.34
C TYR A 17 8.24 -8.30 1.50
N LYS A 18 9.20 -7.35 1.41
CA LYS A 18 10.20 -7.12 2.48
C LYS A 18 9.55 -6.76 3.82
N ASN A 19 8.53 -5.91 3.82
CA ASN A 19 7.83 -5.54 5.05
C ASN A 19 7.11 -6.75 5.66
N LEU A 20 6.39 -7.54 4.87
CA LEU A 20 5.71 -8.74 5.35
C LEU A 20 6.70 -9.80 5.86
N CYS A 21 7.82 -10.01 5.16
CA CYS A 21 8.91 -10.89 5.63
C CYS A 21 9.44 -10.46 7.00
N SER A 22 9.80 -9.17 7.15
CA SER A 22 10.37 -8.65 8.40
C SER A 22 9.41 -8.80 9.59
N LYS A 23 8.12 -8.88 9.31
CA LYS A 23 7.04 -8.92 10.27
C LYS A 23 6.43 -10.31 10.46
N ASN A 24 6.89 -11.32 9.71
CA ASN A 24 6.34 -12.67 9.76
C ASN A 24 6.51 -13.30 11.16
N ASN A 25 7.62 -13.01 11.84
CA ASN A 25 7.84 -13.48 13.21
C ASN A 25 6.79 -12.97 14.20
N ILE A 26 6.22 -11.78 13.97
CA ILE A 26 5.15 -11.22 14.81
C ILE A 26 3.86 -12.00 14.55
N LEU A 27 3.50 -12.21 13.29
CA LEU A 27 2.29 -12.95 12.91
C LEU A 27 2.31 -14.39 13.41
N LYS A 28 3.48 -15.05 13.38
CA LYS A 28 3.67 -16.41 13.91
C LYS A 28 3.35 -16.52 15.40
N ARG A 29 3.61 -15.48 16.20
CA ARG A 29 3.26 -15.44 17.64
C ARG A 29 1.75 -15.46 17.86
N TYR A 30 0.96 -15.02 16.88
CA TYR A 30 -0.49 -15.09 16.87
C TYR A 30 -1.01 -16.34 16.13
N GLY A 31 -0.17 -17.34 15.87
CA GLY A 31 -0.55 -18.57 15.17
C GLY A 31 -0.70 -18.43 13.65
N ILE A 32 -0.36 -17.26 13.08
CA ILE A 32 -0.48 -16.97 11.65
C ILE A 32 0.88 -17.21 10.97
N ASP A 33 0.99 -18.28 10.19
CA ASP A 33 2.21 -18.60 9.42
C ASP A 33 1.97 -18.39 7.93
N ILE A 34 2.35 -17.20 7.44
CA ILE A 34 2.20 -16.87 6.03
C ILE A 34 3.42 -17.30 5.21
N LYS A 35 3.16 -17.99 4.10
CA LYS A 35 4.09 -18.17 2.99
C LYS A 35 3.86 -17.07 1.96
N LEU A 36 4.95 -16.44 1.55
CA LEU A 36 4.94 -15.38 0.56
C LEU A 36 5.48 -15.91 -0.76
N HIS A 37 4.66 -15.90 -1.80
CA HIS A 37 5.06 -16.29 -3.15
C HIS A 37 5.07 -15.07 -4.04
N PHE A 38 6.22 -14.82 -4.67
CA PHE A 38 6.41 -13.71 -5.58
C PHE A 38 6.45 -14.23 -7.01
N LYS A 39 5.67 -13.61 -7.90
CA LYS A 39 5.65 -13.94 -9.33
C LYS A 39 5.64 -12.65 -10.15
N GLU A 40 6.49 -12.60 -11.18
CA GLU A 40 6.47 -11.52 -12.16
C GLU A 40 5.69 -11.97 -13.40
N SER A 41 4.83 -11.09 -13.93
CA SER A 41 3.99 -11.38 -15.10
C SER A 41 3.85 -10.12 -15.95
N GLY A 42 4.79 -9.91 -16.87
CA GLY A 42 4.86 -8.70 -17.69
C GLY A 42 5.15 -7.46 -16.82
N GLU A 43 4.37 -6.40 -17.02
CA GLU A 43 4.52 -5.15 -16.26
C GLU A 43 3.99 -5.24 -14.82
N PHE A 44 3.17 -6.25 -14.52
CA PHE A 44 2.61 -6.44 -13.19
C PHE A 44 3.39 -7.48 -12.42
N LYS A 45 3.51 -7.21 -11.12
CA LYS A 45 4.13 -8.12 -10.17
C LYS A 45 3.07 -8.57 -9.18
N LEU A 46 3.02 -9.88 -8.95
CA LEU A 46 2.09 -10.55 -8.06
C LEU A 46 2.80 -10.99 -6.79
N LEU A 47 2.18 -10.70 -5.65
CA LEU A 47 2.54 -11.22 -4.34
C LEU A 47 1.35 -11.99 -3.78
N GLU A 48 1.54 -13.28 -3.56
CA GLU A 48 0.55 -14.14 -2.89
C GLU A 48 0.98 -14.37 -1.44
N CYS A 49 0.07 -14.06 -0.52
CA CYS A 49 0.17 -14.38 0.89
C CYS A 49 -0.75 -15.59 1.13
N ILE A 50 -0.15 -16.74 1.42
CA ILE A 50 -0.87 -18.00 1.62
C ILE A 50 -0.64 -18.48 3.05
N ASN A 51 -1.71 -18.69 3.80
CA ASN A 51 -1.62 -19.46 5.04
C ASN A 51 -2.14 -20.88 4.78
N ASN A 52 -1.33 -21.89 5.12
CA ASN A 52 -1.70 -23.30 4.89
C ASN A 52 -2.66 -23.83 5.96
N LYS A 53 -2.75 -23.15 7.11
CA LYS A 53 -3.71 -23.48 8.17
C LYS A 53 -4.99 -22.70 7.96
N GLU A 54 -6.11 -23.33 8.26
CA GLU A 54 -7.36 -22.59 8.42
C GLU A 54 -7.21 -21.63 9.59
N LEU A 55 -7.51 -20.36 9.34
CA LEU A 55 -7.59 -19.34 10.36
C LEU A 55 -9.03 -19.25 10.85
N ASP A 56 -9.19 -19.00 12.14
CA ASP A 56 -10.44 -18.45 12.63
C ASP A 56 -10.64 -17.03 12.09
N GLU A 57 -11.87 -16.52 12.18
CA GLU A 57 -12.21 -15.20 11.63
C GLU A 57 -11.39 -14.08 12.29
N SER A 58 -11.05 -14.22 13.57
CA SER A 58 -10.21 -13.28 14.30
C SER A 58 -8.79 -13.21 13.72
N SER A 59 -8.16 -14.35 13.46
CA SER A 59 -6.81 -14.40 12.88
C SER A 59 -6.81 -13.99 11.41
N SER A 60 -7.87 -14.34 10.65
CA SER A 60 -8.03 -13.88 9.26
C SER A 60 -8.13 -12.36 9.20
N ASN A 61 -8.94 -11.75 10.09
CA ASN A 61 -9.05 -10.30 10.19
C ASN A 61 -7.75 -9.63 10.64
N LEU A 62 -7.01 -10.25 11.55
CA LEU A 62 -5.68 -9.76 11.93
C LEU A 62 -4.73 -9.75 10.73
N LEU A 63 -4.71 -10.83 9.93
CA LEU A 63 -3.89 -10.92 8.71
C LEU A 63 -4.28 -9.84 7.68
N ARG A 64 -5.58 -9.68 7.40
CA ARG A 64 -6.10 -8.66 6.47
C ARG A 64 -5.72 -7.25 6.92
N LYS A 65 -5.88 -6.96 8.21
CA LYS A 65 -5.50 -5.66 8.79
C LYS A 65 -4.00 -5.41 8.69
N TYR A 66 -3.19 -6.46 8.86
CA TYR A 66 -1.74 -6.40 8.76
C TYR A 66 -1.27 -6.08 7.34
N ILE A 67 -1.79 -6.81 6.36
CA ILE A 67 -1.50 -6.58 4.94
C ILE A 67 -1.96 -5.17 4.54
N SER A 68 -3.16 -4.76 4.97
CA SER A 68 -3.69 -3.42 4.74
C SER A 68 -2.75 -2.32 5.27
N ALA A 69 -2.19 -2.51 6.48
CA ALA A 69 -1.22 -1.58 7.05
C ALA A 69 0.05 -1.46 6.20
N VAL A 70 0.63 -2.57 5.74
CA VAL A 70 1.84 -2.56 4.90
C VAL A 70 1.60 -1.88 3.56
N ILE A 71 0.43 -2.13 2.95
CA ILE A 71 0.08 -1.51 1.67
C ILE A 71 -0.20 -0.02 1.85
N ALA A 72 -0.87 0.39 2.94
CA ALA A 72 -1.05 1.81 3.26
C ALA A 72 0.29 2.53 3.44
N ASP A 73 1.26 1.89 4.10
CA ASP A 73 2.61 2.45 4.23
C ASP A 73 3.29 2.66 2.87
N LEU A 74 3.10 1.73 1.92
CA LEU A 74 3.60 1.88 0.56
C LEU A 74 2.95 3.06 -0.16
N ILE A 75 1.61 3.09 -0.18
CA ILE A 75 0.82 4.09 -0.88
C ILE A 75 1.20 5.48 -0.35
N VAL A 76 1.08 5.65 0.96
CA VAL A 76 1.21 6.94 1.62
C VAL A 76 2.68 7.37 1.71
N GLY A 77 3.58 6.44 2.01
CA GLY A 77 4.99 6.73 2.22
C GLY A 77 5.79 6.94 0.93
N ARG A 78 5.39 6.31 -0.18
CA ARG A 78 6.15 6.33 -1.45
C ARG A 78 5.35 6.81 -2.64
N TRP A 79 4.18 6.23 -2.90
CA TRP A 79 3.49 6.48 -4.17
C TRP A 79 2.96 7.91 -4.27
N ILE A 80 2.30 8.42 -3.23
CA ILE A 80 1.85 9.83 -3.19
C ILE A 80 3.00 10.79 -3.47
N LYS A 81 4.14 10.60 -2.78
CA LYS A 81 5.31 11.46 -2.93
C LYS A 81 5.83 11.45 -4.37
N ARG A 82 5.89 10.26 -4.99
CA ARG A 82 6.28 10.13 -6.39
C ARG A 82 5.28 10.79 -7.34
N ASP A 83 3.99 10.65 -7.07
CA ASP A 83 2.94 11.26 -7.91
C ASP A 83 2.97 12.79 -7.83
N ILE A 84 3.22 13.37 -6.64
CA ILE A 84 3.48 14.81 -6.48
C ILE A 84 4.67 15.25 -7.33
N TRP A 85 5.78 14.49 -7.29
CA TRP A 85 6.96 14.81 -8.10
C TRP A 85 6.66 14.76 -9.61
N ASN A 86 5.92 13.75 -10.05
CA ASN A 86 5.54 13.60 -11.45
C ASN A 86 4.62 14.75 -11.90
N LEU A 87 3.62 15.11 -11.10
CA LEU A 87 2.74 16.26 -11.36
C LEU A 87 3.54 17.56 -11.51
N ILE A 88 4.53 17.77 -10.64
CA ILE A 88 5.40 18.95 -10.73
C ILE A 88 6.21 18.94 -12.02
N ASN A 89 6.79 17.81 -12.40
CA ASN A 89 7.59 17.71 -13.63
C ASN A 89 6.75 17.91 -14.89
N VAL A 90 5.51 17.43 -14.90
CA VAL A 90 4.60 17.52 -16.04
C VAL A 90 4.03 18.94 -16.18
N ASN A 91 3.57 19.53 -15.08
CA ASN A 91 2.86 20.82 -15.11
C ASN A 91 3.80 22.04 -15.08
N TYR A 92 4.99 21.88 -14.51
CA TYR A 92 5.96 22.97 -14.37
C TYR A 92 7.23 22.72 -15.21
N LYS A 93 7.08 22.18 -16.43
CA LYS A 93 8.21 21.84 -17.32
C LYS A 93 9.23 22.97 -17.46
N GLY A 94 8.77 24.22 -17.57
CA GLY A 94 9.59 25.41 -17.73
C GLY A 94 10.37 25.86 -16.48
N LEU A 95 10.09 25.30 -15.30
CA LEU A 95 10.89 25.59 -14.10
C LEU A 95 12.23 24.86 -14.14
N ARG A 96 13.27 25.50 -13.58
CA ARG A 96 14.56 24.84 -13.35
C ARG A 96 14.41 23.72 -12.32
N ASN A 97 15.29 22.72 -12.39
CA ASN A 97 15.24 21.58 -11.46
C ASN A 97 15.40 21.99 -9.98
N SER A 98 16.15 23.05 -9.68
CA SER A 98 16.25 23.62 -8.33
C SER A 98 14.90 24.10 -7.81
N ASP A 99 14.15 24.80 -8.65
CA ASP A 99 12.84 25.37 -8.30
C ASP A 99 11.80 24.27 -8.18
N LYS A 100 11.83 23.27 -9.06
CA LYS A 100 11.00 22.05 -8.95
C LYS A 100 11.25 21.32 -7.64
N LYS A 101 12.51 21.16 -7.22
CA LYS A 101 12.86 20.54 -5.92
C LYS A 101 12.33 21.36 -4.74
N ARG A 102 12.44 22.70 -4.80
CA ARG A 102 11.92 23.60 -3.76
C ARG A 102 10.40 23.54 -3.68
N LEU A 103 9.73 23.55 -4.83
CA LEU A 103 8.28 23.39 -4.93
C LEU A 103 7.84 22.03 -4.38
N TYR A 104 8.51 20.95 -4.78
CA TYR A 104 8.25 19.61 -4.27
C TYR A 104 8.36 19.53 -2.75
N LYS A 105 9.45 20.06 -2.18
CA LYS A 105 9.65 20.10 -0.73
C LYS A 105 8.49 20.87 -0.05
N ARG A 106 8.15 22.05 -0.55
CA ARG A 106 7.01 22.83 -0.03
C ARG A 106 5.69 22.10 -0.13
N VAL A 107 5.40 21.45 -1.26
CA VAL A 107 4.15 20.70 -1.45
C VAL A 107 4.09 19.51 -0.50
N VAL A 108 5.19 18.76 -0.33
CA VAL A 108 5.26 17.66 0.64
C VAL A 108 5.11 18.17 2.07
N GLU A 109 5.76 19.27 2.43
CA GLU A 109 5.63 19.89 3.75
C GLU A 109 4.21 20.39 4.00
N MET A 110 3.59 21.08 3.05
CA MET A 110 2.18 21.48 3.11
C MET A 110 1.26 20.26 3.21
N TYR A 111 1.55 19.20 2.47
CA TYR A 111 0.81 17.95 2.53
C TYR A 111 1.00 17.25 3.89
N GLN A 112 2.15 17.38 4.53
CA GLN A 112 2.37 16.85 5.88
C GLN A 112 1.74 17.74 6.97
N GLN A 113 1.79 19.06 6.82
CA GLN A 113 1.29 20.04 7.79
C GLN A 113 -0.23 20.20 7.75
N ARG A 114 -0.81 20.33 6.56
CA ARG A 114 -2.28 20.34 6.37
C ARG A 114 -2.90 19.02 6.82
N PHE A 115 -2.08 17.97 6.86
CA PHE A 115 -2.40 16.69 7.45
C PHE A 115 -1.64 16.45 8.78
N LEU A 116 -1.97 17.19 9.84
CA LEU A 116 -2.09 16.57 11.19
C LEU A 116 -2.91 15.26 11.17
N LYS A 117 -3.65 15.07 10.07
CA LYS A 117 -4.32 13.88 9.55
C LYS A 117 -3.45 12.93 8.69
N PHE A 118 -2.12 12.95 8.68
CA PHE A 118 -1.33 12.03 7.81
C PHE A 118 -1.44 10.60 8.35
N SER A 119 -1.45 10.49 9.69
CA SER A 119 -1.96 9.33 10.41
C SER A 119 -3.41 8.99 10.00
N ASN A 120 -4.31 9.96 9.88
CA ASN A 120 -5.69 9.71 9.45
C ASN A 120 -5.79 9.25 8.00
N LEU A 121 -4.98 9.77 7.07
CA LEU A 121 -4.94 9.32 5.69
C LEU A 121 -4.45 7.88 5.62
N ARG A 122 -3.37 7.57 6.34
CA ARG A 122 -2.88 6.21 6.48
C ARG A 122 -3.97 5.31 7.06
N ASN A 123 -4.62 5.73 8.15
CA ASN A 123 -5.66 4.94 8.82
C ASN A 123 -6.89 4.73 7.91
N LEU A 124 -7.35 5.76 7.20
CA LEU A 124 -8.37 5.66 6.15
C LEU A 124 -7.97 4.71 5.04
N THR A 125 -6.69 4.72 4.65
CA THR A 125 -6.15 3.79 3.66
C THR A 125 -6.20 2.36 4.17
N VAL A 126 -5.78 2.13 5.42
CA VAL A 126 -5.86 0.83 6.08
C VAL A 126 -7.30 0.35 6.17
N GLU A 127 -8.23 1.21 6.58
CA GLU A 127 -9.65 0.88 6.71
C GLU A 127 -10.27 0.50 5.38
N LYS A 128 -10.08 1.32 4.32
CA LYS A 128 -10.59 1.00 2.98
C LYS A 128 -9.99 -0.29 2.42
N LEU A 129 -8.69 -0.53 2.64
CA LEU A 129 -8.04 -1.78 2.23
C LEU A 129 -8.56 -2.99 3.02
N PHE A 130 -8.77 -2.84 4.33
CA PHE A 130 -9.31 -3.90 5.17
C PHE A 130 -10.72 -4.29 4.73
N ILE A 131 -11.60 -3.31 4.54
CA ILE A 131 -12.96 -3.53 4.02
C ILE A 131 -12.91 -4.24 2.66
N HIS A 132 -12.01 -3.81 1.78
CA HIS A 132 -11.80 -4.48 0.49
C HIS A 132 -11.40 -5.95 0.66
N PHE A 133 -10.45 -6.25 1.56
CA PHE A 133 -10.00 -7.62 1.80
C PHE A 133 -11.04 -8.51 2.49
N CYS A 134 -11.96 -7.94 3.27
CA CYS A 134 -13.08 -8.70 3.84
C CYS A 134 -14.05 -9.20 2.76
N GLY A 135 -14.25 -8.45 1.67
CA GLY A 135 -15.09 -8.85 0.54
C GLY A 135 -14.34 -9.54 -0.60
N ASN A 136 -13.02 -9.35 -0.69
CA ASN A 136 -12.22 -9.82 -1.82
C ASN A 136 -10.75 -10.06 -1.43
N GLY A 137 -10.30 -11.32 -1.48
CA GLY A 137 -8.90 -11.68 -1.25
C GLY A 137 -7.90 -11.18 -2.31
N ARG A 138 -8.34 -10.48 -3.37
CA ARG A 138 -7.49 -9.98 -4.45
C ARG A 138 -7.49 -8.46 -4.50
N LEU A 139 -6.30 -7.87 -4.59
CA LEU A 139 -6.11 -6.42 -4.69
C LEU A 139 -5.20 -6.09 -5.87
N ASN A 140 -5.68 -5.23 -6.78
CA ASN A 140 -4.82 -4.49 -7.71
C ASN A 140 -4.63 -3.08 -7.13
N ILE A 141 -3.41 -2.76 -6.69
CA ILE A 141 -3.13 -1.49 -6.00
C ILE A 141 -3.33 -0.29 -6.95
N ASP A 142 -2.85 -0.38 -8.18
CA ASP A 142 -3.02 0.69 -9.18
C ASP A 142 -4.51 0.96 -9.46
N GLY A 143 -5.31 -0.10 -9.62
CA GLY A 143 -6.76 0.03 -9.79
C GLY A 143 -7.45 0.57 -8.55
N PHE A 144 -7.06 0.11 -7.36
CA PHE A 144 -7.62 0.57 -6.09
C PHE A 144 -7.43 2.08 -5.91
N LEU A 145 -6.23 2.60 -6.22
CA LEU A 145 -5.96 4.03 -6.16
C LEU A 145 -6.80 4.84 -7.13
N ARG A 146 -6.97 4.37 -8.37
CA ARG A 146 -7.75 5.07 -9.41
C ARG A 146 -9.23 5.12 -9.11
N PHE A 147 -9.82 4.06 -8.56
CA PHE A 147 -11.28 3.92 -8.46
C PHE A 147 -11.83 4.07 -7.04
N ARG A 148 -11.15 3.56 -6.02
CA ARG A 148 -11.65 3.54 -4.63
C ARG A 148 -11.04 4.62 -3.74
N PHE A 149 -9.91 5.16 -4.18
CA PHE A 149 -9.17 6.18 -3.46
C PHE A 149 -9.23 7.57 -4.09
N LYS A 150 -10.02 7.71 -5.17
CA LYS A 150 -10.20 8.98 -5.88
C LYS A 150 -10.69 10.07 -4.93
N GLU A 151 -11.74 9.81 -4.16
CA GLU A 151 -12.34 10.76 -3.20
C GLU A 151 -11.42 11.20 -2.04
N VAL A 152 -10.31 10.50 -1.83
CA VAL A 152 -9.37 10.81 -0.74
C VAL A 152 -8.19 11.66 -1.26
N PHE A 153 -7.91 11.62 -2.57
CA PHE A 153 -6.79 12.32 -3.19
C PHE A 153 -7.18 13.39 -4.22
N PHE A 154 -8.40 13.34 -4.76
CA PHE A 154 -8.96 14.23 -5.77
C PHE A 154 -10.28 14.82 -5.28
#